data_AF-A0A1V5A8F5-F1
#
_entry.id   AF-A0A1V5A8F5-F1
#
_cell.length_a   1.000
_cell.length_b   1.000
_cell.length_c   1.000
_cell.angle_alpha   90.00
_cell.angle_beta   90.00
_cell.angle_gamma   90.00
#
_symmetry.space_group_name_H-M   'P 1'
#
loop_
_entity.id
_entity.type
_entity.pdbx_description
1 polymer ?
#
loop_
_entity_poly.entity_id
_entity_poly.type
_entity_poly.pdbx_seq_one_letter_code
_entity_poly.pdbx_strand_id
1 'polypeptide(L)'
;MSQHLIQHYINRYDWISWPDQDEIFEGPRRDKSYHEYIFDVFYSLYDWIQFNNYNYWFMKGDDIKNPSPITRIRHYCLFPECAPRIRSWRARVTNIRIFNHNPLPGKQYPEFFNLRHYPARTEEQIYKRIFTDRSNLQRGSTNFHYNNMKKNIFQIRLTPDQFHYDDGTSELNSTPSFNWQLLYGTGPL
;
A
#
# COMPACT_ATOMS: atom_id res chain seq x y z
N MET A 1 2.68 12.94 11.09
CA MET A 1 2.76 11.59 11.68
C MET A 1 4.17 11.24 12.15
N SER A 2 5.21 11.28 11.31
CA SER A 2 6.57 10.91 11.75
C SER A 2 7.08 11.70 12.96
N GLN A 3 6.74 12.99 13.05
CA GLN A 3 7.05 13.82 14.23
C GLN A 3 6.47 13.25 15.53
N HIS A 4 5.22 12.74 15.48
CA HIS A 4 4.57 12.13 16.62
C HIS A 4 5.25 10.80 17.00
N LEU A 5 5.66 10.01 16.01
CA LEU A 5 6.43 8.77 16.25
C LEU A 5 7.76 9.08 16.96
N ILE A 6 8.49 10.08 16.47
CA ILE A 6 9.73 10.60 17.09
C ILE A 6 9.50 11.02 18.54
N GLN A 7 8.45 11.81 18.81
CA GLN A 7 8.24 12.39 20.13
C GLN A 7 7.78 11.37 21.19
N HIS A 8 7.04 10.34 20.80
CA HIS A 8 6.32 9.50 21.76
C HIS A 8 6.75 8.03 21.77
N TYR A 9 7.34 7.53 20.69
CA TYR A 9 7.54 6.08 20.52
C TYR A 9 9.01 5.66 20.42
N ILE A 10 9.92 6.51 19.92
CA ILE A 10 11.30 6.06 19.64
C ILE A 10 12.09 5.65 20.89
N ASN A 11 11.78 6.26 22.04
CA ASN A 11 12.46 5.97 23.30
C ASN A 11 11.84 4.76 24.03
N ARG A 12 10.75 4.21 23.52
CA ARG A 12 9.97 3.14 24.17
C ARG A 12 10.01 1.82 23.43
N TYR A 13 10.18 1.87 22.11
CA TYR A 13 10.14 0.71 21.25
C TYR A 13 11.42 0.68 20.41
N ASP A 14 12.01 -0.49 20.20
CA ASP A 14 13.14 -0.63 19.28
C ASP A 14 12.67 -0.68 17.81
N TRP A 15 11.45 -1.17 17.58
CA TRP A 15 10.82 -1.23 16.25
C TRP A 15 9.44 -0.60 16.26
N ILE A 16 9.12 0.10 15.18
CA ILE A 16 7.82 0.74 14.96
C ILE A 16 7.31 0.25 13.62
N SER A 17 6.15 -0.42 13.64
CA SER A 17 5.41 -0.85 12.44
C SER A 17 3.99 -0.31 12.54
N TRP A 18 3.49 0.33 11.48
CA TRP A 18 2.17 0.98 11.53
C TRP A 18 1.39 0.75 10.22
N PRO A 19 0.37 -0.12 10.22
CA PRO A 19 -0.56 -0.23 9.09
C PRO A 19 -1.65 0.84 9.15
N ASP A 20 -2.02 1.36 7.99
CA ASP A 20 -3.31 2.05 7.83
C ASP A 20 -4.48 1.03 7.86
N GLN A 21 -5.72 1.51 8.04
CA GLN A 21 -6.91 0.65 8.23
C GLN A 21 -7.23 -0.28 7.03
N ASP A 22 -6.69 0.04 5.86
CA ASP A 22 -6.85 -0.65 4.58
C ASP A 22 -5.54 -1.28 4.09
N GLU A 23 -4.60 -1.54 5.01
CA GLU A 23 -3.30 -2.13 4.72
C GLU A 23 -3.08 -3.44 5.49
N ILE A 24 -2.59 -4.45 4.78
CA ILE A 24 -2.11 -5.71 5.37
C ILE A 24 -0.64 -5.87 5.00
N PHE A 25 0.19 -6.11 6.01
CA PHE A 25 1.62 -6.33 5.86
C PHE A 25 1.93 -7.81 5.85
N GLU A 26 2.80 -8.20 4.94
CA GLU A 26 3.23 -9.57 4.74
C GLU A 26 4.75 -9.61 4.53
N GLY A 27 5.35 -10.77 4.80
CA GLY A 27 6.74 -11.00 4.48
C GLY A 27 7.04 -10.91 2.98
N PRO A 28 8.33 -10.97 2.60
CA PRO A 28 8.73 -11.08 1.21
C PRO A 28 8.20 -12.37 0.55
N ARG A 29 7.98 -13.40 1.36
CA ARG A 29 7.42 -14.71 0.96
C ARG A 29 6.27 -15.11 1.87
N ARG A 30 5.51 -16.14 1.48
CA ARG A 30 4.31 -16.62 2.19
C ARG A 30 4.53 -17.86 3.08
N ASP A 31 5.78 -18.17 3.37
CA ASP A 31 6.19 -19.29 4.23
C ASP A 31 6.14 -18.96 5.73
N LYS A 32 6.08 -17.69 6.12
CA LYS A 32 5.99 -17.23 7.51
C LYS A 32 5.02 -16.06 7.64
N SER A 33 4.53 -15.85 8.86
CA SER A 33 3.76 -14.65 9.20
C SER A 33 4.63 -13.39 9.12
N TYR A 34 3.99 -12.23 8.92
CA TYR A 34 4.67 -10.94 8.99
C TYR A 34 5.41 -10.74 10.30
N HIS A 35 4.82 -11.19 11.42
CA HIS A 35 5.44 -11.09 12.74
C HIS A 35 6.77 -11.85 12.82
N GLU A 36 6.81 -13.09 12.33
CA GLU A 36 8.04 -13.90 12.29
C GLU A 36 9.12 -13.25 11.41
N TYR A 37 8.73 -12.73 10.25
CA TYR A 37 9.67 -11.98 9.40
C TYR A 37 10.21 -10.73 10.09
N ILE A 38 9.37 -9.96 10.78
CA ILE A 38 9.84 -8.79 11.55
C ILE A 38 10.78 -9.20 12.66
N PHE A 39 10.55 -10.34 13.32
CA PHE A 39 11.46 -10.89 14.31
C PHE A 39 12.82 -11.24 13.70
N ASP A 40 12.86 -11.85 12.52
CA ASP A 40 14.10 -12.11 11.78
C ASP A 40 14.85 -10.81 11.46
N VAL A 41 14.13 -9.78 10.99
CA VAL A 41 14.72 -8.46 10.71
C VAL A 41 15.22 -7.80 12.01
N PHE A 42 14.50 -7.94 13.12
CA PHE A 42 14.87 -7.39 14.42
C PHE A 42 16.24 -7.90 14.90
N TYR A 43 16.56 -9.18 14.69
CA TYR A 43 17.87 -9.74 15.05
C TYR A 43 18.94 -9.57 13.97
N SER A 44 18.60 -8.95 12.84
CA SER A 44 19.53 -8.71 11.74
C SER A 44 20.27 -7.37 11.85
N LEU A 45 21.22 -7.13 10.95
CA LEU A 45 21.93 -5.84 10.83
C LEU A 45 21.12 -4.75 10.11
N TYR A 46 19.89 -5.04 9.68
CA TYR A 46 19.07 -4.11 8.92
C TYR A 46 18.26 -3.19 9.84
N ASP A 47 18.10 -1.94 9.43
CA ASP A 47 17.43 -0.91 10.22
C ASP A 47 16.02 -0.60 9.73
N TRP A 48 15.67 -0.94 8.49
CA TRP A 48 14.33 -0.68 7.95
C TRP A 48 13.98 -1.59 6.78
N ILE A 49 12.68 -1.71 6.49
CA ILE A 49 12.15 -2.55 5.41
C ILE A 49 11.35 -1.73 4.40
N GLN A 50 11.30 -2.20 3.17
CA GLN A 50 10.56 -1.58 2.07
C GLN A 50 9.50 -2.54 1.55
N PHE A 51 8.40 -2.02 1.04
CA PHE A 51 7.25 -2.82 0.60
C PHE A 51 6.93 -2.64 -0.89
N ASN A 52 6.61 -3.76 -1.55
CA ASN A 52 5.82 -3.80 -2.78
C ASN A 52 4.38 -3.41 -2.48
N ASN A 53 3.81 -2.45 -3.20
CA ASN A 53 2.46 -1.95 -2.98
C ASN A 53 1.45 -2.58 -3.95
N TYR A 54 0.87 -3.70 -3.55
CA TYR A 54 -0.18 -4.38 -4.31
C TYR A 54 -1.54 -3.76 -3.98
N ASN A 55 -2.20 -3.21 -5.00
CA ASN A 55 -3.51 -2.60 -4.86
C ASN A 55 -4.57 -3.64 -5.24
N TYR A 56 -5.32 -4.08 -4.24
CA TYR A 56 -6.39 -5.04 -4.40
C TYR A 56 -7.71 -4.35 -4.71
N TRP A 57 -8.49 -4.99 -5.57
CA TRP A 57 -9.79 -4.52 -6.03
C TRP A 57 -10.85 -5.56 -5.74
N PHE A 58 -12.00 -5.09 -5.29
CA PHE A 58 -13.17 -5.92 -5.09
C PHE A 58 -13.87 -6.16 -6.43
N MET A 59 -13.92 -7.41 -6.88
CA MET A 59 -14.42 -7.81 -8.20
C MET A 59 -15.72 -8.61 -8.15
N LYS A 60 -16.41 -8.71 -9.29
CA LYS A 60 -17.59 -9.54 -9.49
C LYS A 60 -17.22 -11.02 -9.34
N GLY A 61 -17.26 -11.54 -8.11
CA GLY A 61 -16.82 -12.88 -7.74
C GLY A 61 -16.28 -12.95 -6.31
N ASP A 62 -15.86 -11.81 -5.76
CA ASP A 62 -15.46 -11.69 -4.36
C ASP A 62 -16.70 -11.73 -3.44
N ASP A 63 -16.60 -12.41 -2.30
CA ASP A 63 -17.71 -12.53 -1.33
C ASP A 63 -17.68 -11.36 -0.32
N ILE A 64 -18.59 -10.40 -0.49
CA ILE A 64 -18.69 -9.21 0.37
C ILE A 64 -18.94 -9.56 1.84
N LYS A 65 -19.57 -10.70 2.11
CA LYS A 65 -19.92 -11.15 3.47
C LYS A 65 -18.74 -11.78 4.19
N ASN A 66 -17.68 -12.17 3.49
CA ASN A 66 -16.50 -12.74 4.13
C ASN A 66 -15.80 -11.66 4.98
N PRO A 67 -15.65 -11.88 6.30
CA PRO A 67 -15.08 -10.86 7.18
C PRO A 67 -13.58 -10.66 6.94
N SER A 68 -12.86 -11.70 6.53
CA SER A 68 -11.41 -11.64 6.31
C SER A 68 -11.10 -10.98 4.97
N PRO A 69 -10.48 -9.78 4.95
CA PRO A 69 -10.10 -9.13 3.70
C PRO A 69 -9.17 -10.00 2.86
N ILE A 70 -8.19 -10.68 3.47
CA ILE A 70 -7.21 -11.54 2.79
C ILE A 70 -7.90 -12.62 1.95
N THR A 71 -8.96 -13.23 2.47
CA THR A 71 -9.69 -14.27 1.73
C THR A 71 -10.75 -13.72 0.80
N ARG A 72 -11.24 -12.51 1.06
CA ARG A 72 -12.35 -11.87 0.36
C ARG A 72 -11.95 -11.27 -0.98
N ILE A 73 -10.80 -10.59 -1.07
CA ILE A 73 -10.36 -9.87 -2.26
C ILE A 73 -9.18 -10.57 -2.90
N ARG A 74 -9.36 -11.09 -4.12
CA ARG A 74 -8.32 -11.91 -4.78
C ARG A 74 -7.68 -11.27 -6.01
N HIS A 75 -8.19 -10.13 -6.47
CA HIS A 75 -7.66 -9.48 -7.67
C HIS A 75 -6.82 -8.27 -7.30
N TYR A 76 -5.60 -8.21 -7.82
CA TYR A 76 -4.66 -7.14 -7.51
C TYR A 76 -3.80 -6.75 -8.71
N CYS A 77 -3.21 -5.55 -8.61
CA CYS A 77 -2.19 -5.09 -9.53
C CYS A 77 -1.05 -4.45 -8.75
N LEU A 78 0.15 -4.51 -9.32
CA LEU A 78 1.28 -3.72 -8.85
C LEU A 78 1.27 -2.36 -9.55
N PHE A 79 1.59 -1.31 -8.80
CA PHE A 79 1.71 0.03 -9.36
C PHE A 79 3.20 0.35 -9.61
N PRO A 80 3.70 0.24 -10.87
CA PRO A 80 5.12 0.34 -11.18
C PRO A 80 5.76 1.67 -10.77
N GLU A 81 4.97 2.74 -10.73
CA GLU A 81 5.43 4.10 -10.42
C GLU A 81 5.01 4.56 -9.03
N CYS A 82 4.43 3.66 -8.22
CA CYS A 82 4.15 4.00 -6.84
C CYS A 82 5.46 4.06 -6.08
N ALA A 83 5.71 5.21 -5.45
CA ALA A 83 6.87 5.35 -4.59
C ALA A 83 6.86 4.23 -3.53
N PRO A 84 7.98 3.53 -3.34
CA PRO A 84 8.02 2.40 -2.44
C PRO A 84 7.68 2.84 -1.02
N ARG A 85 6.90 2.01 -0.32
CA ARG A 85 6.41 2.36 1.02
C ARG A 85 7.34 1.76 2.05
N ILE A 86 7.68 2.54 3.07
CA ILE A 86 8.31 2.02 4.29
C ILE A 86 7.24 2.10 5.38
N ARG A 87 6.91 0.98 5.99
CA ARG A 87 5.87 0.87 7.03
C ARG A 87 6.37 0.32 8.36
N SER A 88 7.60 -0.20 8.37
CA SER A 88 8.28 -0.69 9.58
C SER A 88 9.76 -0.34 9.57
N TRP A 89 10.29 0.06 10.73
CA TRP A 89 11.68 0.49 10.91
C TRP A 89 12.14 0.41 12.36
N ARG A 90 13.46 0.34 12.55
CA ARG A 90 14.10 0.56 13.85
C ARG A 90 13.84 1.99 14.30
N ALA A 91 13.30 2.14 15.49
CA ALA A 91 12.95 3.43 16.08
C ALA A 91 14.10 4.44 16.03
N ARG A 92 15.33 4.00 16.32
CA ARG A 92 16.53 4.86 16.32
C ARG A 92 16.88 5.45 14.94
N VAL A 93 16.37 4.89 13.84
CA VAL A 93 16.65 5.38 12.47
C VAL A 93 15.48 6.14 11.83
N THR A 94 14.47 6.50 12.61
CA THR A 94 13.32 7.26 12.07
C THR A 94 13.69 8.69 11.64
N ASN A 95 12.93 9.29 10.72
CA ASN A 95 13.08 10.69 10.29
C ASN A 95 11.71 11.33 9.97
N ILE A 96 11.67 12.64 9.64
CA ILE A 96 10.45 13.29 9.13
C ILE A 96 10.21 12.84 7.69
N ARG A 97 9.02 12.27 7.42
CA ARG A 97 8.69 11.65 6.13
C ARG A 97 7.63 12.41 5.35
N ILE A 98 7.72 12.33 4.03
CA ILE A 98 6.70 12.80 3.08
C ILE A 98 5.92 11.57 2.61
N PHE A 99 4.66 11.45 3.02
CA PHE A 99 3.75 10.34 2.67
C PHE A 99 4.33 8.93 2.83
N ASN A 100 5.32 8.74 3.71
CA ASN A 100 6.02 7.48 3.91
C ASN A 100 6.72 6.93 2.63
N HIS A 101 7.24 7.80 1.77
CA HIS A 101 7.89 7.40 0.51
C HIS A 101 9.42 7.50 0.53
N ASN A 102 10.02 8.35 1.35
CA ASN A 102 11.46 8.54 1.36
C ASN A 102 12.18 7.49 2.24
N PRO A 103 13.42 7.08 1.87
CA PRO A 103 14.29 6.23 2.68
C PRO A 103 14.56 6.78 4.09
N LEU A 104 14.96 5.87 4.98
CA LEU A 104 15.46 6.18 6.32
C LEU A 104 16.99 6.12 6.34
N PRO A 105 17.66 6.86 7.25
CA PRO A 105 19.06 6.60 7.54
C PRO A 105 19.26 5.13 7.94
N GLY A 106 20.43 4.56 7.67
CA GLY A 106 20.75 3.16 8.00
C GLY A 106 20.47 2.17 6.87
N LYS A 107 20.56 0.87 7.18
CA LYS A 107 20.61 -0.20 6.18
C LYS A 107 19.22 -0.77 5.87
N GLN A 108 18.82 -0.71 4.60
CA GLN A 108 17.61 -1.38 4.13
C GLN A 108 17.76 -2.91 4.15
N TYR A 109 16.73 -3.63 4.57
CA TYR A 109 16.61 -5.07 4.34
C TYR A 109 16.55 -5.39 2.83
N PRO A 110 17.31 -6.38 2.35
CA PRO A 110 17.54 -6.57 0.92
C PRO A 110 16.29 -6.95 0.14
N GLU A 111 15.37 -7.70 0.77
CA GLU A 111 14.13 -8.13 0.14
C GLU A 111 12.98 -7.19 0.45
N PHE A 112 12.07 -7.06 -0.52
CA PHE A 112 10.90 -6.22 -0.39
C PHE A 112 9.79 -7.04 0.24
N PHE A 113 9.20 -6.49 1.30
CA PHE A 113 8.02 -7.04 1.92
C PHE A 113 6.80 -6.77 1.05
N ASN A 114 5.67 -7.40 1.35
CA ASN A 114 4.45 -7.23 0.57
C ASN A 114 3.42 -6.42 1.37
N LEU A 115 2.86 -5.41 0.71
CA LEU A 115 1.78 -4.59 1.24
C LEU A 115 0.54 -4.81 0.38
N ARG A 116 -0.51 -5.38 0.95
CA ARG A 116 -1.84 -5.39 0.34
C ARG A 116 -2.60 -4.15 0.76
N HIS A 117 -2.86 -3.27 -0.18
CA HIS A 117 -3.66 -2.07 0.03
C HIS A 117 -5.03 -2.26 -0.63
N TYR A 118 -6.11 -2.13 0.14
CA TYR A 118 -7.49 -2.41 -0.31
C TYR A 118 -8.46 -1.30 0.09
N PRO A 119 -8.38 -0.14 -0.58
CA PRO A 119 -8.98 1.09 -0.07
C PRO A 119 -10.52 1.16 -0.11
N ALA A 120 -11.16 0.24 -0.84
CA ALA A 120 -12.60 0.25 -1.02
C ALA A 120 -13.13 -1.17 -1.18
N ARG A 121 -14.33 -1.39 -0.65
CA ARG A 121 -15.03 -2.69 -0.61
C ARG A 121 -16.16 -2.79 -1.62
N THR A 122 -16.58 -1.65 -2.19
CA THR A 122 -17.66 -1.57 -3.17
C THR A 122 -17.36 -0.48 -4.18
N GLU A 123 -18.00 -0.57 -5.35
CA GLU A 123 -17.91 0.45 -6.39
C GLU A 123 -18.38 1.82 -5.86
N GLU A 124 -19.44 1.84 -5.05
CA GLU A 124 -19.96 3.06 -4.41
C GLU A 124 -18.94 3.70 -3.47
N GLN A 125 -18.12 2.90 -2.77
CA GLN A 125 -17.04 3.44 -1.94
C GLN A 125 -15.94 4.08 -2.78
N ILE A 126 -15.61 3.50 -3.94
CA ILE A 126 -14.66 4.06 -4.91
C ILE A 126 -15.19 5.38 -5.45
N TYR A 127 -16.44 5.41 -5.93
CA TYR A 127 -17.12 6.64 -6.37
C TYR A 127 -17.13 7.69 -5.28
N LYS A 128 -17.55 7.33 -4.06
CA LYS A 128 -17.57 8.26 -2.94
C LYS A 128 -16.17 8.80 -2.66
N ARG A 129 -15.11 7.99 -2.74
CA ARG A 129 -13.73 8.46 -2.55
C ARG A 129 -13.29 9.42 -3.65
N ILE A 130 -13.66 9.17 -4.90
CA ILE A 130 -13.31 10.04 -6.04
C ILE A 130 -14.06 11.37 -5.98
N PHE A 131 -15.35 11.34 -5.61
CA PHE A 131 -16.22 12.52 -5.64
C PHE A 131 -16.26 13.30 -4.33
N THR A 132 -15.90 12.69 -3.20
CA THR A 132 -15.87 13.36 -1.89
C THR A 132 -14.46 13.84 -1.58
N ASP A 133 -14.27 15.16 -1.46
CA ASP A 133 -13.04 15.71 -0.89
C ASP A 133 -13.05 15.52 0.63
N ARG A 134 -12.58 14.36 1.10
CA ARG A 134 -12.65 13.97 2.53
C ARG A 134 -11.75 14.80 3.44
N SER A 135 -10.88 15.65 2.93
CA SER A 135 -9.95 16.40 3.80
C SER A 135 -9.68 17.83 3.34
N ASN A 136 -10.59 18.43 2.55
CA ASN A 136 -10.34 19.72 1.86
C ASN A 136 -8.96 19.70 1.18
N LEU A 137 -8.59 18.55 0.61
CA LEU A 137 -7.29 18.29 0.02
C LEU A 137 -7.10 19.01 -1.30
N GLN A 138 -8.11 19.72 -1.82
CA GLN A 138 -8.00 20.56 -3.02
C GLN A 138 -6.96 21.69 -2.80
N ARG A 139 -5.68 21.31 -2.79
CA ARG A 139 -4.50 22.14 -2.62
C ARG A 139 -4.01 22.58 -4.00
N GLY A 140 -4.75 23.48 -4.63
CA GLY A 140 -4.41 23.98 -5.97
C GLY A 140 -4.33 22.85 -7.02
N SER A 141 -3.23 22.78 -7.77
CA SER A 141 -3.03 21.82 -8.87
C SER A 141 -2.66 20.39 -8.41
N THR A 142 -2.36 20.16 -7.13
CA THR A 142 -1.81 18.87 -6.65
C THR A 142 -2.80 17.70 -6.62
N ASN A 143 -4.10 17.98 -6.77
CA ASN A 143 -5.15 16.94 -6.82
C ASN A 143 -5.52 16.50 -8.25
N PHE A 144 -4.66 16.76 -9.22
CA PHE A 144 -4.90 16.40 -10.62
C PHE A 144 -5.29 14.91 -10.79
N HIS A 145 -4.74 14.02 -9.97
CA HIS A 145 -5.10 12.60 -9.94
C HIS A 145 -6.61 12.34 -9.75
N TYR A 146 -7.26 13.01 -8.80
CA TYR A 146 -8.70 12.85 -8.57
C TYR A 146 -9.51 13.48 -9.70
N ASN A 147 -9.05 14.59 -10.26
CA ASN A 147 -9.71 15.22 -11.41
C ASN A 147 -9.62 14.34 -12.66
N ASN A 148 -8.48 13.68 -12.88
CA ASN A 148 -8.29 12.72 -13.96
C ASN A 148 -9.14 11.47 -13.77
N MET A 149 -9.18 10.91 -12.56
CA MET A 149 -10.08 9.79 -12.25
C MET A 149 -11.55 10.13 -12.47
N LYS A 150 -12.01 11.36 -12.16
CA LYS A 150 -13.37 11.82 -12.47
C LYS A 150 -13.65 11.84 -13.97
N LYS A 151 -12.69 12.30 -14.78
CA LYS A 151 -12.81 12.34 -16.26
C LYS A 151 -12.82 10.94 -16.86
N ASN A 152 -12.01 10.04 -16.30
CA ASN A 152 -11.85 8.66 -16.75
C ASN A 152 -12.69 7.68 -15.95
N ILE A 153 -13.76 8.12 -15.30
CA ILE A 153 -14.54 7.32 -14.36
C ILE A 153 -15.10 6.04 -15.00
N PHE A 154 -15.44 6.09 -16.30
CA PHE A 154 -15.90 4.92 -17.05
C PHE A 154 -14.80 3.88 -17.30
N GLN A 155 -13.52 4.29 -17.28
CA GLN A 155 -12.38 3.38 -17.35
C GLN A 155 -12.06 2.73 -15.99
N ILE A 156 -12.70 3.18 -14.90
CA ILE A 156 -12.62 2.53 -13.57
C ILE A 156 -13.52 1.27 -13.53
N ARG A 157 -14.26 0.96 -14.60
CA ARG A 157 -14.88 -0.36 -14.80
C ARG A 157 -13.82 -1.39 -15.16
N LEU A 158 -13.06 -1.75 -14.13
CA LEU A 158 -11.98 -2.71 -14.16
C LEU A 158 -12.57 -4.12 -14.22
N THR A 159 -12.07 -4.94 -15.14
CA THR A 159 -12.50 -6.34 -15.28
C THR A 159 -11.45 -7.27 -14.68
N PRO A 160 -11.84 -8.45 -14.11
CA PRO A 160 -10.90 -9.35 -13.44
C PRO A 160 -9.68 -9.75 -14.28
N ASP A 161 -9.84 -9.88 -15.59
CA ASP A 161 -8.79 -10.23 -16.56
C ASP A 161 -7.67 -9.19 -16.70
N GLN A 162 -7.87 -7.98 -16.19
CA GLN A 162 -6.85 -6.92 -16.15
C GLN A 162 -5.94 -7.00 -14.91
N PHE A 163 -6.21 -7.95 -13.99
CA PHE A 163 -5.52 -8.09 -12.71
C PHE A 163 -4.87 -9.45 -12.58
N HIS A 164 -3.89 -9.52 -11.68
CA HIS A 164 -3.41 -10.80 -11.20
C HIS A 164 -4.41 -11.39 -10.22
N TYR A 165 -4.47 -12.71 -10.20
CA TYR A 165 -5.25 -13.46 -9.23
C TYR A 165 -4.34 -13.94 -8.09
N ASP A 166 -4.80 -13.77 -6.85
CA ASP A 166 -4.16 -14.25 -5.63
C ASP A 166 -4.90 -15.48 -5.09
N ASP A 167 -4.33 -16.67 -5.28
CA ASP A 167 -4.86 -17.92 -4.75
C ASP A 167 -4.76 -18.03 -3.23
N GLY A 168 -3.99 -17.15 -2.58
CA GLY A 168 -3.77 -17.13 -1.13
C GLY A 168 -2.60 -17.99 -0.67
N THR A 169 -1.92 -18.68 -1.57
CA THR A 169 -0.87 -19.67 -1.25
C THR A 169 0.41 -19.43 -2.02
N SER A 170 0.30 -19.09 -3.31
CA SER A 170 1.42 -18.84 -4.19
C SER A 170 2.01 -17.45 -3.95
N GLU A 171 3.27 -17.29 -4.34
CA GLU A 171 3.93 -15.98 -4.35
C GLU A 171 3.23 -15.01 -5.31
N LEU A 172 3.23 -13.73 -4.93
CA LEU A 172 2.59 -12.68 -5.73
C LEU A 172 3.40 -12.39 -7.00
N ASN A 173 2.71 -12.19 -8.11
CA ASN A 173 3.31 -11.74 -9.36
C ASN A 173 3.60 -10.23 -9.27
N SER A 174 4.88 -9.89 -9.30
CA SER A 174 5.38 -8.51 -9.25
C SER A 174 5.42 -7.80 -10.61
N THR A 175 4.94 -8.43 -11.68
CA THR A 175 4.85 -7.80 -13.00
C THR A 175 3.70 -6.79 -13.01
N PRO A 176 3.91 -5.54 -13.42
CA PRO A 176 2.80 -4.60 -13.63
C PRO A 176 1.78 -5.13 -14.65
N SER A 177 0.53 -5.30 -14.24
CA SER A 177 -0.58 -5.73 -15.11
C SER A 177 -1.52 -4.60 -15.52
N PHE A 178 -1.41 -3.43 -14.87
CA PHE A 178 -2.31 -2.31 -15.10
C PHE A 178 -1.55 -0.98 -15.19
N ASN A 179 -1.78 -0.24 -16.28
CA ASN A 179 -1.17 1.09 -16.46
C ASN A 179 -2.00 2.16 -15.75
N TRP A 180 -1.63 2.42 -14.50
CA TRP A 180 -2.26 3.42 -13.65
C TRP A 180 -2.15 4.87 -14.17
N GLN A 181 -1.16 5.19 -15.02
CA GLN A 181 -1.07 6.51 -15.63
C GLN A 181 -2.29 6.84 -16.49
N LEU A 182 -2.98 5.83 -17.04
CA LEU A 182 -4.22 6.04 -17.79
C LEU A 182 -5.35 6.60 -16.91
N LEU A 183 -5.40 6.20 -15.64
CA LEU A 183 -6.42 6.64 -14.68
C LEU A 183 -6.01 7.90 -13.92
N TYR A 184 -4.78 7.92 -13.40
CA TYR A 184 -4.27 9.01 -12.57
C TYR A 184 -3.78 10.21 -13.41
N GLY A 185 -3.45 9.99 -14.69
CA GLY A 185 -2.70 10.91 -15.51
C GLY A 185 -1.28 11.16 -14.99
N THR A 186 -0.47 11.81 -15.81
CA THR A 186 0.82 12.34 -15.38
C THR A 186 0.62 13.67 -14.67
N GLY A 187 1.45 13.94 -13.65
CA GLY A 187 1.45 15.25 -13.01
C GLY A 187 1.84 16.36 -13.98
N PRO A 188 1.45 17.62 -13.71
CA PRO A 188 2.06 18.73 -14.40
C PRO A 188 3.58 18.66 -14.18
N LEU A 189 4.33 18.79 -15.28
CA LEU A 189 5.79 18.95 -15.26
C LEU A 189 6.19 20.19 -14.46
#